data_AF-C1JCD4-F1
#
_entry.id   AF-C1JCD4-F1
#
_cell.length_a   1.000
_cell.length_b   1.000
_cell.length_c   1.000
_cell.angle_alpha   90.00
_cell.angle_beta   90.00
_cell.angle_gamma   90.00
#
_symmetry.space_group_name_H-M   'P 1'
#
loop_
_entity.id
_entity.type
_entity.pdbx_description
1 polymer ?
#
loop_
_entity_poly.entity_id
_entity_poly.type
_entity_poly.pdbx_seq_one_letter_code
_entity_poly.pdbx_strand_id
1 'polypeptide(L)' 'SKFRLSYYPHRVESFKEILRAAFFGKCEHNVYGDSKQHTPGQGEAPCYFIHVVKKMT' A
#
# COMPACT_ATOMS: atom_id res chain seq x y z
N SER A 1 17.63 5.25 -26.54
CA SER A 1 17.38 6.15 -25.40
C SER A 1 17.63 5.36 -24.12
N LYS A 2 18.60 5.76 -23.27
CA LYS A 2 18.79 5.16 -21.93
C LYS A 2 18.34 6.20 -20.92
N PHE A 3 17.38 5.86 -20.06
CA PHE A 3 16.94 6.73 -18.97
C PHE A 3 16.99 5.96 -17.64
N ARG A 4 17.12 6.71 -16.55
CA ARG A 4 17.19 6.19 -15.18
C ARG A 4 15.98 6.71 -14.41
N LEU A 5 15.35 5.81 -13.65
CA LEU A 5 14.34 6.15 -12.65
C LEU A 5 14.88 5.83 -11.26
N SER A 6 14.34 6.49 -10.25
CA SER A 6 14.67 6.25 -8.85
C SER A 6 13.39 6.34 -8.03
N TYR A 7 13.24 5.40 -7.09
CA TYR A 7 12.06 5.26 -6.25
C TYR A 7 12.48 5.14 -4.79
N TYR A 8 11.64 5.63 -3.89
CA TYR A 8 11.82 5.36 -2.47
C TYR A 8 11.23 3.97 -2.13
N PRO A 9 12.00 3.06 -1.50
CA PRO A 9 11.59 1.67 -1.28
C PRO A 9 10.66 1.55 -0.06
N HIS A 10 9.42 2.04 -0.17
CA HIS A 10 8.44 1.92 0.90
C HIS A 10 8.15 0.45 1.23
N ARG A 11 8.19 0.11 2.52
CA ARG A 11 7.63 -1.15 3.04
C ARG A 11 6.13 -0.98 3.27
N VAL A 12 5.37 -2.07 3.09
CA VAL A 12 3.89 -2.07 3.19
C VAL A 12 3.41 -1.49 4.51
N GLU A 13 3.93 -1.97 5.64
CA GLU A 13 3.52 -1.48 6.97
C GLU A 13 3.90 -0.02 7.21
N SER A 14 5.09 0.41 6.77
CA SER A 14 5.49 1.82 6.90
C SER A 14 4.60 2.74 6.07
N PHE A 15 4.23 2.32 4.85
CA PHE A 15 3.35 3.11 3.98
C PHE A 15 1.90 3.14 4.49
N LYS A 16 1.44 2.05 5.10
CA LYS A 16 0.15 1.96 5.79
C LYS A 16 0.03 3.00 6.90
N GLU A 17 1.05 3.15 7.75
CA GLU A 17 1.05 4.16 8.80
C GLU A 17 1.08 5.60 8.24
N ILE A 18 1.87 5.85 7.18
CA ILE A 18 1.88 7.15 6.50
C ILE A 18 0.48 7.52 6.01
N LEU A 19 -0.21 6.59 5.34
CA LEU A 19 -1.56 6.83 4.83
C LEU A 19 -2.55 7.04 5.98
N ARG A 20 -2.54 6.18 7.00
CA ARG A 20 -3.43 6.33 8.16
C ARG A 20 -3.25 7.70 8.83
N ALA A 21 -2.00 8.14 9.01
CA ALA A 21 -1.70 9.46 9.57
C ALA A 21 -2.20 10.61 8.69
N ALA A 22 -2.09 10.50 7.36
CA ALA A 22 -2.59 11.51 6.42
C ALA A 22 -4.12 11.72 6.50
N PHE A 23 -4.87 10.72 6.95
CA PHE A 23 -6.31 10.81 7.21
C PHE A 23 -6.64 11.03 8.71
N PHE A 24 -5.66 11.39 9.54
CA PHE A 24 -5.81 11.56 11.00
C PHE A 24 -6.43 10.33 11.68
N GLY A 25 -6.17 9.13 11.15
CA GLY A 25 -6.77 7.88 11.59
C GLY A 25 -8.26 7.73 11.26
N LYS A 26 -8.90 8.70 10.61
CA LYS A 26 -10.34 8.71 10.26
C LYS A 26 -10.57 8.12 8.86
N CYS A 27 -10.19 6.87 8.68
CA CYS A 27 -10.39 6.16 7.42
C CYS A 27 -10.54 4.65 7.60
N GLU A 28 -11.31 4.03 6.72
CA GLU A 28 -11.19 2.60 6.45
C GLU A 28 -10.01 2.40 5.48
N HIS A 29 -9.12 1.45 5.78
CA HIS A 29 -7.94 1.18 4.95
C HIS A 29 -7.78 -0.31 4.68
N ASN A 30 -7.83 -0.67 3.40
CA ASN A 30 -7.62 -2.03 2.91
C ASN A 30 -6.40 -2.08 1.98
N VAL A 31 -5.68 -3.20 2.01
CA VAL A 31 -4.51 -3.44 1.16
C VAL A 31 -4.73 -4.70 0.31
N TYR A 32 -4.45 -4.60 -0.97
CA TYR A 32 -4.57 -5.66 -1.96
C TYR A 32 -3.22 -5.92 -2.62
N GLY A 33 -2.98 -7.15 -3.05
CA GLY A 33 -1.78 -7.56 -3.78
C GLY A 33 -2.19 -7.91 -5.21
N ASP A 34 -1.64 -7.21 -6.20
CA ASP A 34 -1.96 -7.43 -7.63
C ASP A 34 -3.48 -7.55 -7.90
N SER A 35 -4.26 -6.64 -7.32
CA SER A 35 -5.73 -6.57 -7.42
C SER A 35 -6.50 -7.74 -6.77
N LYS A 36 -5.85 -8.55 -5.92
CA LYS A 36 -6.45 -9.64 -5.14
C LYS A 36 -6.33 -9.37 -3.64
N GLN A 37 -7.15 -10.04 -2.83
CA GLN A 37 -7.02 -9.96 -1.37
C GLN A 37 -5.60 -10.34 -0.94
N HIS A 38 -5.00 -9.51 -0.11
CA HIS A 38 -3.66 -9.75 0.40
C HIS A 38 -3.73 -10.26 1.84
N THR A 39 -3.21 -11.47 2.05
CA THR A 39 -2.98 -12.03 3.38
C THR A 39 -1.47 -12.15 3.58
N PRO A 40 -0.89 -11.53 4.63
CA PRO A 40 0.53 -11.67 4.93
C PRO A 40 0.94 -13.15 5.08
N GLY A 41 2.07 -13.51 4.46
CA GLY A 41 2.63 -14.87 4.55
C GLY A 41 1.93 -15.94 3.70
N GLN A 42 0.94 -15.58 2.88
CA GLN A 42 0.24 -16.53 2.01
C GLN A 42 0.75 -16.45 0.57
N GLY A 43 1.24 -17.58 0.04
CA GLY A 43 1.60 -17.72 -1.37
C GLY A 43 2.81 -16.88 -1.81
N GLU A 44 2.81 -16.50 -3.08
CA GLU A 44 3.85 -15.66 -3.68
C GLU A 44 3.64 -14.19 -3.33
N ALA A 45 4.73 -13.45 -3.16
CA ALA A 45 4.67 -12.01 -2.90
C ALA A 45 4.17 -11.27 -4.16
N PRO A 46 3.22 -10.33 -4.01
CA PRO A 46 2.70 -9.59 -5.15
C PRO A 46 3.74 -8.60 -5.70
N CYS A 47 3.63 -8.26 -6.98
CA CYS A 47 4.46 -7.24 -7.60
C CYS A 47 4.09 -5.82 -7.13
N TYR A 48 2.81 -5.59 -6.85
CA TYR A 48 2.27 -4.31 -6.42
C TYR A 48 1.34 -4.46 -5.22
N PHE A 49 1.42 -3.48 -4.32
CA PHE A 49 0.46 -3.30 -3.24
C PHE A 49 -0.45 -2.12 -3.53
N ILE A 50 -1.76 -2.36 -3.54
CA ILE A 50 -2.78 -1.35 -3.82
C ILE A 50 -3.46 -1.00 -2.50
N HIS A 51 -3.33 0.26 -2.09
CA HIS A 51 -3.96 0.80 -0.89
C HIS A 51 -5.29 1.46 -1.25
N VAL A 52 -6.40 0.90 -0.78
CA VAL A 52 -7.75 1.49 -0.93
C VAL A 52 -8.12 2.13 0.39
N VAL A 53 -8.27 3.46 0.39
CA VAL A 53 -8.58 4.25 1.58
C VAL A 53 -9.91 4.97 1.38
N LYS A 54 -10.84 4.77 2.31
CA LYS A 54 -12.12 5.48 2.36
C LYS A 54 -12.11 6.42 3.55
N LYS A 55 -12.18 7.72 3.28
CA LYS A 55 -12.30 8.75 4.32
C LYS A 55 -13.61 8.56 5.08
N MET A 56 -13.54 8.55 6.41
CA MET A 56 -14.73 8.58 7.26
C MET A 56 -15.16 10.03 7.47
N THR A 57 -16.46 10.30 7.31
CA THR A 57 -17.07 11.62 7.52
C THR A 57 -17.25 11.89 9.00
#